data_AF-A0A919NQM0-F1
#
_entry.id   AF-A0A919NQM0-F1
#
_cell.length_a   1.000
_cell.length_b   1.000
_cell.length_c   1.000
_cell.angle_alpha   90.00
_cell.angle_beta   90.00
_cell.angle_gamma   90.00
#
_symmetry.space_group_name_H-M   'P 1'
#
loop_
_entity.id
_entity.type
_entity.pdbx_description
1 polymer ?
#
loop_
_entity_poly.entity_id
_entity_poly.type
_entity_poly.pdbx_seq_one_letter_code
_entity_poly.pdbx_strand_id
1 'polypeptide(L)' 'MDAGRDSGRARTRTAALMRSTVEQLRLAARRLRSLAETSPSEQTATRLRALGHDVSAKADDIEERADQIDDGTPTNT' A
#
# COMPACT_ATOMS: atom_id res chain seq x y z
N MET A 1 -21.15 19.75 -20.70
CA MET A 1 -20.14 19.90 -19.65
C MET A 1 -20.17 18.64 -18.80
N ASP A 2 -19.27 17.67 -19.05
CA ASP A 2 -19.30 16.35 -18.38
C ASP A 2 -17.90 15.85 -17.93
N ALA A 3 -16.83 16.40 -18.50
CA ALA A 3 -15.44 16.00 -18.21
C ALA A 3 -15.02 16.13 -16.73
N GLY A 4 -15.66 17.03 -15.97
CA GLY A 4 -15.39 17.20 -14.54
C GLY A 4 -15.95 16.09 -13.64
N ARG A 5 -17.08 15.46 -14.02
CA ARG A 5 -17.67 14.35 -13.25
C ARG A 5 -16.96 13.03 -13.53
N ASP A 6 -16.62 12.78 -14.79
CA ASP A 6 -15.91 11.55 -15.18
C ASP A 6 -14.50 11.48 -14.60
N SER A 7 -13.79 12.61 -14.55
CA SER A 7 -12.47 12.70 -13.93
C SER A 7 -12.51 12.50 -12.40
N GLY A 8 -13.51 13.06 -11.71
CA GLY A 8 -13.72 12.80 -10.28
C GLY A 8 -14.01 11.33 -9.98
N ARG A 9 -14.92 10.70 -10.73
CA ARG A 9 -15.24 9.27 -10.57
C ARG A 9 -14.04 8.37 -10.86
N ALA A 10 -13.24 8.71 -11.87
CA ALA A 10 -12.02 7.98 -12.19
C ALA A 10 -10.98 8.07 -11.06
N ARG A 11 -10.80 9.25 -10.44
CA ARG A 11 -9.90 9.44 -9.29
C ARG A 11 -10.32 8.61 -8.08
N THR A 12 -11.59 8.65 -7.69
CA THR A 12 -12.11 7.83 -6.58
C THR A 12 -11.91 6.34 -6.84
N ARG A 13 -12.15 5.87 -8.08
CA ARG A 13 -11.89 4.47 -8.44
C ARG A 13 -10.41 4.10 -8.30
N THR A 14 -9.50 4.97 -8.74
CA THR A 14 -8.06 4.76 -8.60
C THR A 14 -7.66 4.72 -7.12
N ALA A 15 -8.11 5.67 -6.31
CA ALA A 15 -7.86 5.67 -4.87
C ALA A 15 -8.36 4.38 -4.21
N ALA A 16 -9.56 3.91 -4.55
CA ALA A 16 -10.10 2.65 -4.03
C ALA A 16 -9.26 1.42 -4.41
N LEU A 17 -8.76 1.34 -5.66
CA LEU A 17 -7.85 0.27 -6.09
C LEU A 17 -6.52 0.33 -5.36
N MET A 18 -5.99 1.53 -5.10
CA MET A 18 -4.78 1.72 -4.32
C MET A 18 -4.99 1.27 -2.87
N ARG A 19 -6.09 1.66 -2.21
CA ARG A 19 -6.44 1.19 -0.86
C ARG A 19 -6.58 -0.34 -0.80
N SER A 20 -7.21 -0.98 -1.78
CA SER A 20 -7.26 -2.44 -1.86
C SER A 20 -5.86 -3.07 -2.01
N THR A 21 -4.97 -2.42 -2.76
CA THR A 21 -3.57 -2.85 -2.89
C THR A 21 -2.83 -2.73 -1.55
N VAL A 22 -3.02 -1.63 -0.82
CA VAL A 22 -2.46 -1.40 0.53
C VAL A 22 -2.88 -2.53 1.48
N GLU A 23 -4.15 -2.92 1.48
CA GLU A 23 -4.64 -4.04 2.30
C GLU A 23 -3.93 -5.36 1.97
N GLN A 24 -3.75 -5.65 0.68
CA GLN A 24 -3.04 -6.85 0.23
C GLN A 24 -1.57 -6.83 0.64
N LEU A 25 -0.89 -5.68 0.53
CA LEU A 25 0.50 -5.52 0.97
C LEU A 25 0.62 -5.67 2.49
N ARG A 26 -0.29 -5.09 3.27
CA ARG A 26 -0.34 -5.26 4.74
C ARG A 26 -0.57 -6.72 5.14
N LEU A 27 -1.41 -7.45 4.40
CA LEU A 27 -1.58 -8.89 4.60
C LEU A 27 -0.29 -9.66 4.28
N ALA A 28 0.39 -9.33 3.18
CA ALA A 28 1.67 -9.95 2.83
C ALA A 28 2.75 -9.68 3.89
N ALA A 29 2.89 -8.44 4.36
CA ALA A 29 3.81 -8.07 5.44
C ALA A 29 3.56 -8.86 6.74
N ARG A 30 2.28 -9.03 7.12
CA ARG A 30 1.91 -9.86 8.28
C ARG A 30 2.28 -11.33 8.09
N ARG A 31 2.06 -11.89 6.89
CA ARG A 31 2.46 -13.27 6.57
C ARG A 31 3.98 -13.45 6.63
N LEU A 32 4.75 -12.50 6.11
CA LEU A 32 6.22 -12.52 6.20
C LEU A 32 6.71 -12.50 7.64
N ARG A 33 6.08 -11.68 8.50
CA ARG A 33 6.39 -11.65 9.93
C ARG A 33 6.08 -12.96 10.62
N SER A 34 4.91 -13.54 10.36
CA SER A 34 4.54 -14.86 10.90
C SER A 34 5.49 -15.96 10.43
N LEU A 35 5.91 -15.95 9.16
CA LEU A 35 6.93 -16.88 8.66
C LEU A 35 8.30 -16.68 9.31
N ALA A 36 8.64 -15.45 9.69
CA ALA A 36 9.87 -15.17 10.41
C ALA A 36 9.85 -15.77 11.82
N GLU A 37 8.71 -15.69 12.51
CA GLU A 37 8.52 -16.22 13.87
C GLU A 37 8.62 -17.74 13.93
N THR A 38 8.24 -18.44 12.86
CA THR A 38 8.32 -19.91 12.77
C THR A 38 9.60 -20.40 12.10
N SER A 39 10.50 -19.51 11.67
CA SER A 39 11.69 -19.89 10.94
C SER A 39 12.75 -20.49 11.88
N PRO A 40 13.28 -21.69 11.60
CA PRO A 40 14.37 -22.28 12.38
C PRO A 40 15.74 -21.62 12.11
N SER A 41 15.84 -20.77 11.08
CA SER A 41 17.07 -20.07 10.70
C SER A 41 16.95 -18.60 11.06
N GLU A 42 17.82 -18.13 11.96
CA GLU A 42 17.86 -16.72 12.37
C GLU A 42 18.15 -15.78 11.19
N GLN A 43 19.01 -16.21 10.25
CA GLN A 43 19.27 -15.45 9.02
C GLN A 43 17.99 -15.30 8.19
N THR A 44 17.23 -16.39 8.02
CA THR A 44 15.97 -16.37 7.28
C THR A 44 14.92 -15.52 8.00
N ALA A 45 14.77 -15.68 9.32
CA ALA A 45 13.87 -14.87 10.13
C ALA A 45 14.18 -13.36 10.00
N THR A 46 15.46 -12.99 10.01
CA THR A 46 15.88 -11.60 9.86
C THR A 46 15.56 -11.04 8.49
N ARG A 47 15.80 -11.80 7.41
CA ARG A 47 15.43 -11.40 6.05
C ARG A 47 13.92 -11.26 5.87
N LEU A 48 13.13 -12.18 6.43
CA LEU A 48 11.66 -12.12 6.37
C LEU A 48 11.11 -10.92 7.13
N ARG A 49 11.68 -10.59 8.30
CA ARG A 49 11.31 -9.38 9.05
C ARG A 49 11.64 -8.11 8.28
N ALA A 50 12.83 -8.02 7.70
CA ALA A 50 13.24 -6.88 6.88
C ALA A 50 12.32 -6.71 5.66
N LEU A 51 12.03 -7.79 4.93
CA LEU A 51 11.11 -7.74 3.80
C LEU A 51 9.69 -7.34 4.22
N GLY A 52 9.20 -7.86 5.35
CA GLY A 52 7.91 -7.47 5.89
C GLY A 52 7.84 -5.98 6.26
N HIS A 53 8.92 -5.43 6.80
CA HIS A 53 9.05 -4.00 7.08
C HIS A 53 9.02 -3.15 5.80
N ASP A 54 9.79 -3.52 4.79
CA ASP A 54 9.85 -2.80 3.51
C ASP A 54 8.50 -2.82 2.78
N VAL A 55 7.80 -3.96 2.79
CA VAL A 55 6.44 -4.09 2.24
C VAL A 55 5.45 -3.21 2.98
N SER A 56 5.53 -3.14 4.31
CA SER A 56 4.69 -2.23 5.11
C SER A 56 4.96 -0.77 4.76
N ALA A 57 6.23 -0.35 4.69
CA ALA A 57 6.58 1.02 4.31
C ALA A 57 6.06 1.40 2.91
N LYS A 58 6.10 0.47 1.95
CA LYS A 58 5.49 0.70 0.63
C LYS A 58 3.97 0.72 0.62
N ALA A 59 3.32 0.00 1.53
CA ALA A 59 1.88 0.12 1.71
C ALA A 59 1.52 1.53 2.21
N ASP A 60 2.29 2.08 3.14
CA ASP A 60 2.05 3.43 3.68
C ASP A 60 2.28 4.52 2.62
N ASP A 61 3.34 4.41 1.80
CA ASP A 61 3.57 5.31 0.65
C ASP A 61 2.39 5.31 -0.34
N ILE A 62 1.76 4.16 -0.57
CA ILE A 62 0.62 4.02 -1.49
C ILE A 62 -0.66 4.56 -0.85
N GLU A 63 -0.85 4.37 0.46
CA GLU A 63 -1.99 4.91 1.19
C GLU A 63 -1.98 6.44 1.16
N GLU A 64 -0.83 7.07 1.42
CA GLU A 64 -0.68 8.52 1.36
C GLU A 64 -1.03 9.06 -0.05
N ARG A 65 -0.58 8.39 -1.10
CA ARG A 65 -0.93 8.77 -2.48
C ARG A 65 -2.41 8.54 -2.79
N ALA A 66 -3.02 7.49 -2.24
CA ALA A 66 -4.44 7.24 -2.41
C ALA A 66 -5.27 8.36 -1.77
N ASP A 67 -4.88 8.81 -0.58
CA ASP A 67 -5.50 9.94 0.11
C ASP A 67 -5.37 11.23 -0.71
N GLN A 68 -4.17 11.53 -1.25
CA GLN A 68 -3.95 12.70 -2.12
C GLN A 68 -4.83 12.71 -3.38
N ILE A 69 -5.05 11.54 -3.99
CA ILE A 69 -5.90 11.39 -5.19
C ILE A 69 -7.38 11.60 -4.83
N ASP A 70 -7.80 11.12 -3.66
CA ASP A 70 -9.19 11.17 -3.19
C ASP A 70 -9.57 12.58 -2.71
N ASP A 71 -8.67 13.26 -2.00
CA ASP A 71 -8.84 14.66 -1.55
C ASP A 71 -8.80 15.66 -2.70
N GLY A 72 -8.39 15.22 -3.90
CA GLY A 72 -8.37 16.04 -5.10
C GLY A 72 -7.30 17.13 -5.11
N THR A 73 -6.32 17.06 -4.21
CA THR A 73 -5.22 18.02 -4.08
C THR A 73 -4.15 17.72 -5.15
N PRO A 74 -4.00 18.54 -6.21
CA PRO A 74 -2.89 18.37 -7.13
C PRO A 74 -1.60 18.85 -6.45
N THR A 75 -0.65 17.95 -6.19
CA THR A 75 0.71 18.36 -5.90
C THR A 75 1.35 18.82 -7.21
N ASN A 76 1.44 20.14 -7.40
CA ASN A 76 2.40 20.73 -8.31
C ASN A 76 3.80 20.34 -7.83
N THR A 77 4.53 19.58 -8.67
CA THR A 77 5.98 19.44 -8.59
C THR A 77 6.55 19.96 -9.89
#